data_AF-V3ZE82-F1
#
_entry.id   AF-V3ZE82-F1
#
_cell.length_a   1.000
_cell.length_b   1.000
_cell.length_c   1.000
_cell.angle_alpha   90.00
_cell.angle_beta   90.00
_cell.angle_gamma   90.00
#
_symmetry.space_group_name_H-M   'P 1'
#
loop_
_entity.id
_entity.type
_entity.pdbx_description
1 polymer ?
#
loop_
_entity_poly.entity_id
_entity_poly.type
_entity_poly.pdbx_seq_one_letter_code
_entity_poly.pdbx_strand_id
1 'polypeptide(L)' 'MDPEMKKSLETEVQKNQLRSQFLKLTDACWDTCMDKPRDKLDSRTEGCFINCVDRFVDTNQTVVSRFANMVQQQQSGFR' A
#
# COMPACT_ATOMS: atom_id res chain seq x y z
N MET A 1 11.47 27.70 -13.28
CA MET A 1 11.87 26.55 -12.45
C MET A 1 12.76 25.68 -13.31
N ASP A 2 13.96 25.34 -12.86
CA ASP A 2 14.92 24.51 -13.60
C ASP A 2 14.33 23.09 -13.88
N PRO A 3 14.40 22.57 -15.12
CA PRO A 3 13.97 21.21 -15.44
C PRO A 3 14.56 20.12 -14.54
N GLU A 4 15.81 20.25 -14.10
CA GLU A 4 16.47 19.27 -13.21
C GLU A 4 15.85 19.27 -11.81
N MET A 5 15.54 20.46 -11.30
CA MET A 5 14.85 20.65 -10.03
C MET A 5 13.44 20.07 -10.06
N LYS A 6 12.71 20.25 -11.17
CA LYS A 6 11.36 19.67 -11.34
C LYS A 6 11.40 18.13 -11.28
N LYS A 7 12.34 17.51 -12.00
CA LYS A 7 12.51 16.05 -12.02
C LYS A 7 12.90 15.49 -10.64
N SER A 8 13.78 16.19 -9.94
CA SER A 8 14.18 15.82 -8.58
C SER A 8 12.99 15.89 -7.61
N LEU A 9 12.18 16.94 -7.71
CA LEU A 9 10.96 17.07 -6.91
C LEU A 9 9.97 15.94 -7.18
N GLU A 10 9.70 15.62 -8.45
CA GLU A 10 8.79 14.53 -8.82
C GLU A 10 9.26 13.18 -8.25
N THR A 11 10.58 12.92 -8.30
CA THR A 11 11.18 11.69 -7.74
C THR A 11 10.99 11.62 -6.22
N GLU A 12 11.25 12.72 -5.50
CA GLU A 12 11.07 12.75 -4.04
C GLU A 12 9.60 12.64 -3.64
N VAL A 13 8.68 13.22 -4.41
CA VAL A 13 7.24 13.04 -4.20
C VAL A 13 6.84 11.58 -4.34
N GLN A 14 7.31 10.88 -5.37
CA GLN A 14 7.05 9.45 -5.56
C GLN A 14 7.59 8.60 -4.41
N LYS A 15 8.84 8.88 -3.98
CA LYS A 15 9.44 8.19 -2.81
C LYS A 15 8.64 8.42 -1.54
N ASN A 16 8.19 9.65 -1.30
CA ASN A 16 7.40 9.98 -0.12
C ASN A 16 6.03 9.29 -0.13
N GLN A 17 5.38 9.20 -1.29
CA GLN A 17 4.15 8.45 -1.46
C GLN A 17 4.34 6.97 -1.15
N LEU A 18 5.40 6.35 -1.68
CA LEU A 18 5.73 4.96 -1.40
C LEU A 18 6.05 4.72 0.09
N ARG A 19 6.81 5.63 0.70
CA ARG A 19 7.10 5.58 2.15
C ARG A 19 5.82 5.60 2.98
N SER A 20 4.85 6.45 2.64
CA SER A 20 3.55 6.47 3.33
C SER A 20 2.80 5.15 3.20
N GLN A 21 2.89 4.48 2.05
CA GLN A 21 2.29 3.15 1.88
C GLN A 21 2.98 2.08 2.73
N PHE A 22 4.31 2.11 2.81
CA PHE A 22 5.04 1.21 3.68
C PHE A 22 4.68 1.40 5.15
N LEU A 23 4.56 2.64 5.63
CA LEU A 23 4.14 2.91 7.01
C LEU A 23 2.73 2.34 7.28
N LYS A 24 1.78 2.51 6.36
CA LYS A 24 0.43 1.93 6.49
C LYS A 24 0.45 0.40 6.54
N LEU A 25 1.27 -0.24 5.70
CA LEU A 25 1.46 -1.69 5.71
C LEU A 25 2.06 -2.15 7.04
N THR A 26 3.07 -1.45 7.53
CA THR A 26 3.72 -1.73 8.81
C THR A 26 2.70 -1.66 9.94
N ASP A 27 1.93 -0.57 10.05
CA ASP A 27 0.95 -0.40 11.12
C ASP A 27 -0.13 -1.48 11.06
N ALA A 28 -0.74 -1.70 9.89
CA ALA A 28 -1.81 -2.68 9.73
C ALA A 28 -1.35 -4.12 10.00
N CYS A 29 -0.18 -4.51 9.49
CA CYS A 29 0.32 -5.86 9.69
C CYS A 29 0.91 -6.06 11.09
N TRP A 30 1.42 -4.99 11.72
CA TRP A 30 1.82 -5.04 13.13
C TRP A 30 0.61 -5.37 14.01
N ASP A 31 -0.48 -4.61 13.88
CA ASP A 31 -1.70 -4.83 14.66
C ASP A 31 -2.35 -6.19 14.38
N THR A 32 -2.18 -6.73 13.17
CA THR A 32 -2.77 -8.03 12.77
C THR A 32 -1.93 -9.22 13.23
N CYS A 33 -0.60 -9.13 13.13
CA CYS A 33 0.28 -10.29 13.27
C CYS A 33 1.11 -10.31 14.55
N MET A 34 1.38 -9.15 15.16
CA MET A 34 2.21 -9.07 16.36
C MET A 34 1.34 -9.17 17.63
N ASP A 35 1.45 -10.28 18.34
CA ASP A 35 0.85 -10.43 19.68
C ASP A 35 1.80 -9.92 20.77
N LYS A 36 2.95 -10.60 20.94
CA LYS A 36 3.95 -10.25 21.97
C LYS A 36 5.32 -10.10 21.32
N PRO A 37 5.90 -8.89 21.33
CA PRO A 37 7.26 -8.67 20.86
C PRO A 37 8.27 -9.55 21.60
N ARG A 38 9.18 -10.14 20.84
CA ARG A 38 10.30 -10.96 21.34
C ARG A 38 11.57 -10.58 20.57
N ASP A 39 12.70 -11.05 21.07
CA ASP A 39 14.02 -10.80 20.49
C ASP A 39 14.15 -11.29 19.03
N LYS A 40 13.32 -12.27 18.64
CA LYS A 40 13.20 -12.82 17.29
C LYS A 40 11.75 -13.17 16.97
N LEU A 41 11.37 -13.00 15.71
CA LEU A 41 10.09 -13.50 15.20
C LEU A 41 10.14 -15.03 15.15
N ASP A 42 9.09 -15.68 15.64
CA ASP A 42 8.89 -17.10 15.38
C ASP A 42 8.35 -17.31 13.96
N SER A 43 8.43 -18.55 13.47
CA SER A 43 8.04 -18.89 12.09
C SER A 43 6.57 -18.59 11.80
N ARG A 44 5.70 -18.64 12.83
CA ARG A 44 4.28 -18.30 12.70
C ARG A 44 4.11 -16.80 12.47
N THR A 45 4.79 -15.98 13.26
CA THR A 45 4.72 -14.52 13.19
C THR A 45 5.33 -14.04 11.88
N GLU A 46 6.49 -14.56 11.48
CA GLU A 46 7.11 -14.28 10.19
C GLU A 46 6.17 -14.64 9.02
N GLY A 47 5.60 -15.86 9.05
CA GLY A 47 4.62 -16.28 8.05
C GLY A 47 3.36 -15.40 8.02
N CYS A 48 2.90 -14.90 9.18
CA CYS A 48 1.79 -13.96 9.24
C CYS A 48 2.14 -12.64 8.54
N PHE A 49 3.31 -12.05 8.81
CA PHE A 49 3.72 -10.80 8.18
C PHE A 49 3.79 -10.90 6.65
N ILE A 50 4.40 -11.98 6.13
CA ILE A 50 4.47 -12.25 4.69
C ILE A 50 3.05 -12.27 4.09
N ASN A 51 2.17 -13.10 4.66
CA ASN A 51 0.80 -13.22 4.17
C ASN A 51 0.01 -11.92 4.33
N CYS A 52 0.19 -11.18 5.43
CA CYS A 52 -0.52 -9.94 5.68
C CYS A 52 -0.19 -8.89 4.61
N VAL A 53 1.10 -8.70 4.31
CA VAL A 53 1.52 -7.72 3.29
C VAL A 53 0.98 -8.12 1.91
N ASP A 54 1.13 -9.38 1.51
CA ASP A 54 0.63 -9.87 0.22
C ASP A 54 -0.89 -9.68 0.10
N ARG A 55 -1.65 -10.08 1.13
CA ARG A 55 -3.11 -9.93 1.14
C ARG A 55 -3.56 -8.47 1.17
N PHE A 56 -2.85 -7.59 1.87
CA PHE A 56 -3.18 -6.17 1.92
C PHE A 56 -3.01 -5.51 0.55
N VAL A 57 -1.91 -5.81 -0.14
CA VAL A 57 -1.65 -5.29 -1.50
C VAL A 57 -2.71 -5.81 -2.48
N ASP A 58 -2.96 -7.12 -2.50
CA ASP A 58 -3.95 -7.74 -3.39
C ASP A 58 -5.36 -7.18 -3.17
N THR A 59 -5.75 -7.02 -1.90
CA THR A 59 -7.06 -6.49 -1.53
C THR A 59 -7.20 -5.04 -1.96
N ASN A 60 -6.20 -4.20 -1.70
CA ASN A 60 -6.24 -2.80 -2.12
C ASN A 60 -6.33 -2.66 -3.65
N GLN A 61 -5.55 -3.43 -4.40
CA GLN A 61 -5.62 -3.42 -5.87
C GLN A 61 -7.01 -3.85 -6.36
N THR A 62 -7.58 -4.88 -5.74
CA THR A 62 -8.93 -5.37 -6.07
C THR A 62 -9.98 -4.30 -5.79
N VAL A 63 -9.94 -3.67 -4.63
CA VAL A 63 -10.88 -2.61 -4.22
C VAL A 63 -10.77 -1.41 -5.15
N VAL A 64 -9.56 -0.90 -5.39
CA VAL A 64 -9.32 0.22 -6.32
C VAL A 64 -9.81 -0.11 -7.73
N SER A 65 -9.51 -1.30 -8.25
CA SER A 65 -9.95 -1.72 -9.59
C SER A 65 -11.47 -1.79 -9.70
N ARG A 66 -12.15 -2.31 -8.67
CA ARG A 66 -13.62 -2.34 -8.61
C ARG A 66 -14.19 -0.92 -8.63
N PHE A 67 -13.66 -0.02 -7.82
CA PHE A 67 -14.11 1.38 -7.80
C PHE A 67 -13.88 2.10 -9.13
N ALA A 68 -12.71 1.92 -9.75
CA ALA A 68 -12.42 2.49 -11.07
C ALA A 68 -13.43 2.02 -12.13
N ASN A 69 -13.74 0.72 -12.15
CA ASN A 69 -14.74 0.16 -13.06
C ASN A 69 -16.14 0.74 -12.84
N MET A 70 -16.56 0.91 -11.57
CA MET A 70 -17.86 1.51 -11.24
C MET A 70 -17.94 2.97 -11.71
N VAL A 71 -16.89 3.76 -11.50
CA VAL A 71 -16.84 5.17 -11.96
C VAL A 71 -16.90 5.24 -13.49
N GLN A 72 -16.17 4.37 -14.18
CA GLN A 72 -16.18 4.32 -15.65
C GLN A 72 -17.57 3.98 -16.20
N GLN A 73 -18.25 2.98 -15.61
CA GLN A 73 -19.62 2.60 -15.99
C GLN A 73 -20.61 3.74 -15.79
N GLN A 74 -20.49 4.46 -14.68
CA GLN A 74 -21.34 5.60 -14.37
C GLN A 74 -21.17 6.72 -15.41
N GLN A 75 -19.94 7.04 -15.82
CA GLN A 75 -19.68 8.04 -16.87
C GLN A 75 -20.25 7.65 -18.25
N SER A 76 -20.25 6.36 -18.60
CA SER A 76 -20.85 5.87 -19.85
C SER A 76 -22.38 5.88 -19.85
N GLY A 77 -23.04 5.87 -18.68
CA GLY A 77 -24.49 5.99 -18.56
C GLY A 77 -25.03 7.42 -18.64
N PHE A 78 -24.15 8.43 -18.60
CA PHE A 78 -24.50 9.85 -18.78
C PHE A 78 -24.22 10.39 -20.19
N ARG A 79 -23.90 9.49 -21.15
CA ARG A 79 -23.78 9.80 -22.58
C ARG A 79 -25.00 9.35 -23.35
#